data_AF-A0A973JKE3-F1
#
_entry.id   AF-A0A973JKE3-F1
#
_cell.length_a   1.000
_cell.length_b   1.000
_cell.length_c   1.000
_cell.angle_alpha   90.00
_cell.angle_beta   90.00
_cell.angle_gamma   90.00
#
_symmetry.space_group_name_H-M   'P 1'
#
loop_
_entity.id
_entity.type
_entity.pdbx_description
1 polymer ?
#
loop_
_entity_poly.entity_id
_entity_poly.type
_entity_poly.pdbx_seq_one_letter_code
_entity_poly.pdbx_strand_id
1 'polypeptide(L)'
;MNVSVWVWVGVLAVIAVMLAVDLFAHRRAHVIGVREAAAWSGVWVGCGVAFGAWVWSVYGSERGQEYFAGYLIEKSLAVDNVFVWAILLSYFAVPREYQHRVLFLGVVGALIFRGAFIAAGSVLIASFSWILYLF
;
A
#
# COMPACT_ATOMS: atom_id res chain seq x y z
N MET A 1 6.22 22.67 -9.08
CA MET A 1 5.51 22.77 -7.79
C MET A 1 6.54 22.64 -6.68
N ASN A 2 6.90 23.75 -6.01
CA ASN A 2 7.93 23.74 -4.96
C ASN A 2 7.27 23.40 -3.61
N VAL A 3 7.13 22.10 -3.33
CA VAL A 3 6.65 21.64 -2.02
C VAL A 3 7.80 21.85 -1.04
N SER A 4 7.58 22.71 -0.03
CA SER A 4 8.60 23.05 0.98
C SER A 4 9.18 21.79 1.62
N VAL A 5 10.50 21.71 1.71
CA VAL A 5 11.24 20.58 2.33
C VAL A 5 10.73 20.28 3.74
N TRP A 6 10.22 21.29 4.45
CA TRP A 6 9.61 21.16 5.77
C TRP A 6 8.36 20.27 5.81
N VAL A 7 7.58 20.23 4.73
CA VAL A 7 6.41 19.32 4.63
C VAL A 7 6.88 17.88 4.46
N TRP A 8 7.91 17.65 3.65
CA TRP A 8 8.54 16.34 3.50
C TRP A 8 9.13 15.84 4.82
N VAL A 9 9.84 16.70 5.55
CA VAL A 9 10.39 16.39 6.87
C VAL A 9 9.27 16.09 7.88
N GLY A 10 8.18 16.86 7.86
CA GLY A 10 7.01 16.61 8.72
C GLY A 10 6.34 15.27 8.43
N VAL A 11 6.12 14.94 7.16
CA VAL A 11 5.56 13.64 6.75
C VAL A 11 6.51 12.50 7.11
N LEU A 12 7.81 12.62 6.83
CA LEU A 12 8.81 11.62 7.21
C LEU A 12 8.88 11.42 8.73
N ALA A 13 8.76 12.49 9.52
CA ALA A 13 8.74 12.40 10.97
C ALA A 13 7.48 11.69 11.48
N VAL A 14 6.30 11.99 10.93
CA VAL A 14 5.05 11.28 11.28
C VAL A 14 5.13 9.81 10.91
N ILE A 15 5.63 9.49 9.71
CA ILE A 15 5.84 8.11 9.27
C ILE A 15 6.81 7.40 10.21
N ALA A 16 7.95 8.02 10.54
CA ALA A 16 8.94 7.44 11.45
C ALA A 16 8.37 7.20 12.86
N VAL A 17 7.54 8.11 13.37
CA VAL A 17 6.83 7.93 14.64
C VAL A 17 5.81 6.80 14.57
N MET A 18 5.00 6.72 13.50
CA MET A 18 4.07 5.60 13.32
C MET A 18 4.81 4.26 13.21
N LEU A 19 5.95 4.21 12.53
CA LEU A 19 6.76 3.01 12.36
C LEU A 19 7.44 2.61 13.67
N ALA A 20 7.89 3.59 14.46
CA ALA A 20 8.40 3.35 15.81
C ALA A 20 7.31 2.80 16.74
N VAL A 21 6.09 3.34 16.67
CA VAL A 21 4.93 2.86 17.43
C VAL A 21 4.56 1.43 17.01
N ASP A 22 4.54 1.13 15.70
CA ASP A 22 4.28 -0.23 15.19
C ASP A 22 5.30 -1.24 15.69
N LEU A 23 6.58 -0.90 15.60
CA LEU A 23 7.70 -1.74 16.04
C LEU A 23 7.70 -1.97 17.56
N PHE A 24 7.25 -0.97 18.34
CA PHE A 24 7.11 -1.10 19.79
C PHE A 24 5.87 -1.89 20.20
N ALA A 25 4.76 -1.75 19.47
CA ALA A 25 3.51 -2.45 19.76
C ALA A 25 3.58 -3.93 19.39
N HIS A 26 4.23 -4.28 18.27
CA HIS A 26 4.38 -5.67 17.81
C HIS A 26 5.59 -6.40 18.42
N ARG A 27 6.26 -5.82 19.43
CA ARG A 27 7.45 -6.41 20.08
C ARG A 27 7.17 -7.71 20.84
N ARG A 28 5.91 -8.08 21.07
CA ARG A 28 5.53 -9.35 21.69
C ARG A 28 4.82 -10.24 20.67
N ALA A 29 5.46 -11.35 20.32
CA ALA A 29 4.89 -12.42 19.50
C ALA A 29 3.71 -13.05 20.24
N HIS A 30 2.51 -12.49 20.06
CA HIS A 30 1.26 -13.08 20.53
C HIS A 30 0.43 -13.46 19.31
N VAL A 31 -0.22 -14.62 19.36
CA VAL A 31 -0.99 -15.17 18.24
C VAL A 31 -2.27 -14.34 18.09
N ILE A 32 -2.21 -13.33 17.23
CA ILE A 32 -3.29 -12.37 17.03
C ILE A 32 -4.52 -13.12 16.50
N GLY A 33 -5.59 -13.17 17.31
CA GLY A 33 -6.88 -13.73 16.88
C GLY A 33 -7.55 -12.82 15.84
N VAL A 34 -8.45 -13.37 15.02
CA VAL A 34 -9.13 -12.64 13.91
C VAL A 34 -9.78 -11.32 14.37
N ARG A 35 -10.34 -11.28 15.59
CA ARG A 35 -10.93 -10.05 16.19
C ARG A 35 -9.88 -8.99 16.52
N GLU A 36 -8.70 -9.41 16.94
CA GLU A 36 -7.61 -8.52 17.32
C GLU A 36 -6.89 -8.00 16.07
N ALA A 37 -6.74 -8.85 15.03
CA ALA A 37 -6.25 -8.45 13.72
C ALA A 37 -7.19 -7.43 13.04
N ALA A 38 -8.50 -7.64 13.17
CA ALA A 38 -9.50 -6.69 12.66
C ALA A 38 -9.47 -5.35 13.43
N ALA A 39 -9.30 -5.37 14.76
CA ALA A 39 -9.16 -4.17 15.57
C ALA A 39 -7.90 -3.37 15.20
N TRP A 40 -6.76 -4.05 15.06
CA TRP A 40 -5.51 -3.43 14.60
C TRP A 40 -5.64 -2.85 13.20
N SER A 41 -6.24 -3.59 12.26
CA SER A 41 -6.53 -3.08 10.91
C SER A 41 -7.41 -1.81 10.96
N GLY A 42 -8.42 -1.79 11.83
CA GLY A 42 -9.28 -0.64 12.06
C GLY A 42 -8.52 0.58 12.60
N VAL A 43 -7.59 0.39 13.55
CA VAL A 43 -6.73 1.46 14.07
C VAL A 43 -5.86 2.03 12.97
N TRP A 44 -5.21 1.18 12.17
CA TRP A 44 -4.35 1.62 11.06
C TRP A 44 -5.11 2.37 9.97
N VAL A 45 -6.30 1.90 9.60
CA VAL A 45 -7.19 2.59 8.67
C VAL A 45 -7.65 3.93 9.26
N GLY A 46 -8.01 3.94 10.55
CA GLY A 46 -8.42 5.14 11.27
C GLY A 46 -7.33 6.20 11.30
N CYS A 47 -6.07 5.82 11.54
CA CYS A 47 -4.94 6.75 11.48
C CYS A 47 -4.73 7.33 10.08
N GLY A 48 -4.84 6.51 9.02
CA GLY A 48 -4.74 6.98 7.63
C GLY A 48 -5.84 7.98 7.28
N VAL A 49 -7.08 7.69 7.67
CA VAL A 49 -8.23 8.60 7.45
C VAL A 49 -8.08 9.88 8.28
N ALA A 50 -7.63 9.79 9.53
CA ALA A 50 -7.40 10.95 10.39
C ALA A 50 -6.31 11.87 9.83
N PHE A 51 -5.23 11.29 9.28
CA PHE A 51 -4.21 12.06 8.59
C PHE A 51 -4.76 12.73 7.32
N GLY A 52 -5.55 12.02 6.51
CA GLY A 52 -6.23 12.60 5.36
C GLY A 52 -7.19 13.74 5.71
N ALA A 53 -7.92 13.60 6.81
CA ALA A 53 -8.80 14.66 7.33
C ALA A 53 -8.01 15.88 7.82
N TRP A 54 -6.84 15.67 8.44
CA TRP A 54 -5.92 16.74 8.80
C TRP A 54 -5.34 17.46 7.57
N VAL A 55 -4.93 16.70 6.54
CA VAL A 55 -4.47 17.26 5.26
C VAL A 55 -5.58 18.08 4.59
N TRP A 56 -6.81 17.60 4.59
CA TRP A 56 -7.96 18.34 4.07
C TRP A 56 -8.18 19.65 4.83
N SER A 57 -8.08 19.61 6.16
CA SER A 57 -8.29 20.80 7.00
C SER A 57 -7.19 21.86 6.86
N VAL A 58 -5.93 21.47 6.63
CA VAL A 58 -4.78 22.39 6.58
C VAL A 58 -4.45 22.84 5.16
N TYR A 59 -4.54 21.95 4.18
CA TYR A 59 -4.12 22.18 2.79
C TYR A 59 -5.30 22.35 1.81
N GLY A 60 -6.54 22.32 2.32
CA GLY A 60 -7.75 22.53 1.55
C GLY A 60 -8.27 21.28 0.85
N SER A 61 -9.44 21.41 0.22
CA SER A 61 -10.18 20.30 -0.40
C SER A 61 -9.45 19.64 -1.56
N GLU A 62 -8.65 20.39 -2.32
CA GLU A 62 -7.95 19.87 -3.52
C GLU A 62 -6.88 18.84 -3.12
N ARG A 63 -6.04 19.16 -2.12
CA ARG A 63 -5.01 18.23 -1.61
C ARG A 63 -5.57 17.13 -0.74
N GLY A 64 -6.64 17.41 -0.01
CA GLY A 64 -7.41 16.38 0.71
C GLY A 64 -7.96 15.33 -0.26
N GLN A 65 -8.57 15.76 -1.37
CA GLN A 65 -9.08 14.87 -2.40
C GLN A 65 -7.96 14.07 -3.08
N GLU A 66 -6.83 14.70 -3.43
CA GLU A 66 -5.64 13.98 -3.96
C GLU A 66 -5.17 12.88 -2.99
N TYR A 67 -5.09 13.18 -1.69
CA TYR A 67 -4.68 12.21 -0.67
C TYR A 67 -5.68 11.05 -0.56
N PHE A 68 -6.98 11.34 -0.42
CA PHE A 68 -7.99 10.30 -0.28
C PHE A 68 -8.14 9.47 -1.55
N ALA A 69 -8.02 10.09 -2.73
CA ALA A 69 -8.01 9.37 -4.01
C ALA A 69 -6.81 8.41 -4.08
N GLY A 70 -5.60 8.88 -3.76
CA GLY A 70 -4.42 8.03 -3.68
C GLY A 70 -4.56 6.91 -2.66
N TYR A 71 -5.03 7.22 -1.46
CA TYR A 71 -5.26 6.25 -0.38
C TYR A 71 -6.25 5.15 -0.81
N LEU A 72 -7.36 5.52 -1.44
CA LEU A 72 -8.35 4.59 -1.96
C LEU A 72 -7.79 3.72 -3.10
N ILE A 73 -7.03 4.32 -4.02
CA ILE A 73 -6.39 3.58 -5.12
C ILE A 73 -5.41 2.54 -4.57
N GLU A 74 -4.52 2.94 -3.67
CA GLU A 74 -3.54 2.04 -3.06
C GLU A 74 -4.22 0.93 -2.24
N LYS A 75 -5.27 1.26 -1.48
CA LYS A 75 -6.05 0.26 -0.74
C LYS A 75 -6.81 -0.70 -1.65
N SER A 76 -7.40 -0.20 -2.75
CA SER A 76 -8.08 -1.02 -3.74
C SER A 76 -7.11 -1.99 -4.43
N LEU A 77 -5.95 -1.50 -4.85
CA LEU A 77 -4.87 -2.32 -5.42
C LEU A 77 -4.39 -3.40 -4.45
N ALA A 78 -4.26 -3.08 -3.16
CA ALA A 78 -3.88 -4.07 -2.15
C ALA A 78 -4.95 -5.17 -1.99
N VAL A 79 -6.24 -4.82 -1.99
CA VAL A 79 -7.36 -5.77 -1.85
C VAL A 79 -7.47 -6.68 -3.08
N ASP A 80 -7.35 -6.11 -4.29
CA ASP A 80 -7.39 -6.86 -5.55
C ASP A 80 -6.30 -7.93 -5.60
N ASN A 81 -5.07 -7.58 -5.21
CA ASN A 81 -3.96 -8.52 -5.13
C ASN A 81 -4.22 -9.67 -4.15
N VAL A 82 -4.74 -9.40 -2.95
CA VAL A 82 -5.07 -10.44 -1.96
C VAL A 82 -6.14 -11.39 -2.49
N PHE A 83 -7.12 -10.87 -3.22
CA PHE A 83 -8.19 -11.66 -3.82
C PHE A 83 -7.66 -12.63 -4.88
N VAL A 84 -6.81 -12.15 -5.79
CA VAL A 84 -6.14 -12.99 -6.80
C VAL A 84 -5.36 -14.13 -6.13
N TRP A 85 -4.59 -13.82 -5.07
CA TRP A 85 -3.86 -14.85 -4.32
C TRP A 85 -4.79 -15.87 -3.64
N ALA A 86 -5.90 -15.41 -3.04
CA ALA A 86 -6.87 -16.30 -2.39
C ALA A 86 -7.50 -17.29 -3.38
N ILE A 87 -7.87 -16.84 -4.59
CA ILE A 87 -8.38 -17.70 -5.66
C ILE A 87 -7.32 -18.71 -6.08
N LEU A 88 -6.10 -18.25 -6.34
CA LEU A 88 -5.01 -19.07 -6.86
C LEU A 88 -4.62 -20.18 -5.87
N LEU A 89 -4.47 -19.84 -4.59
CA LEU A 89 -4.17 -20.81 -3.52
C LEU A 89 -5.30 -21.81 -3.29
N SER A 90 -6.56 -21.36 -3.44
CA SER A 90 -7.74 -22.24 -3.32
C SER A 90 -7.84 -23.19 -4.51
N TYR A 91 -7.57 -22.72 -5.72
CA TYR A 91 -7.57 -23.53 -6.94
C TYR A 91 -6.53 -24.67 -6.88
N PHE A 92 -5.33 -24.38 -6.38
CA PHE A 92 -4.27 -25.37 -6.21
C PHE A 92 -4.35 -26.17 -4.90
N ALA A 93 -5.39 -25.96 -4.08
CA ALA A 93 -5.60 -26.64 -2.79
C ALA A 93 -4.36 -26.63 -1.87
N VAL A 94 -3.64 -25.50 -1.83
CA VAL A 94 -2.36 -25.39 -1.11
C VAL A 94 -2.56 -25.50 0.41
N PRO A 95 -1.91 -26.46 1.11
CA PRO A 95 -2.01 -26.58 2.57
C PRO A 95 -1.59 -25.30 3.30
N ARG A 96 -2.30 -24.97 4.39
CA ARG A 96 -2.15 -23.68 5.11
C ARG A 96 -0.74 -23.42 5.64
N GLU A 97 0.03 -24.46 5.94
CA GLU A 97 1.43 -24.34 6.39
C GLU A 97 2.35 -23.75 5.32
N TYR A 98 2.08 -24.01 4.04
CA TYR A 98 2.91 -23.52 2.93
C TYR A 98 2.40 -22.21 2.33
N GLN A 99 1.17 -21.79 2.65
CA GLN A 99 0.56 -20.58 2.09
C GLN A 99 1.44 -19.35 2.28
N HIS A 100 2.01 -19.12 3.46
CA HIS A 100 2.86 -17.95 3.72
C HIS A 100 4.14 -17.95 2.86
N ARG A 101 4.80 -19.11 2.68
CA ARG A 101 6.01 -19.19 1.85
C ARG A 101 5.71 -18.99 0.37
N VAL A 102 4.61 -19.57 -0.11
CA VAL A 102 4.16 -19.42 -1.51
C VAL A 102 3.73 -17.98 -1.78
N LEU A 103 2.97 -17.36 -0.89
CA LEU A 103 2.61 -15.94 -0.95
C LEU A 103 3.86 -15.05 -0.96
N PHE A 104 4.84 -15.32 -0.12
CA PHE A 104 6.06 -14.52 -0.08
C PHE A 104 6.84 -14.59 -1.40
N LEU A 105 7.11 -15.79 -1.89
CA LEU A 105 7.78 -16.01 -3.19
C LEU A 105 7.00 -15.37 -4.34
N GLY A 106 5.68 -15.49 -4.29
CA GLY A 106 4.75 -14.91 -5.25
C GLY A 106 4.76 -13.38 -5.26
N VAL A 107 4.70 -12.75 -4.09
CA VAL A 107 4.75 -11.29 -3.93
C VAL A 107 6.10 -10.74 -4.39
N VAL A 108 7.21 -11.41 -4.05
CA VAL A 108 8.55 -11.01 -4.53
C VAL A 108 8.62 -11.12 -6.05
N GLY A 109 8.14 -12.21 -6.63
CA GLY A 109 8.06 -12.37 -8.09
C GLY A 109 7.20 -11.30 -8.75
N ALA A 110 6.01 -11.05 -8.22
CA ALA A 110 5.10 -10.02 -8.71
C ALA A 110 5.73 -8.62 -8.63
N LEU A 111 6.46 -8.32 -7.55
CA LEU A 111 7.16 -7.04 -7.38
C LEU A 111 8.28 -6.87 -8.41
N ILE A 112 9.04 -7.94 -8.70
CA ILE A 112 10.09 -7.93 -9.73
C ILE A 112 9.46 -7.71 -11.11
N PHE A 113 8.42 -8.45 -11.48
CA PHE A 113 7.73 -8.27 -12.76
C PHE A 113 7.13 -6.87 -12.86
N ARG A 114 6.52 -6.36 -11.79
CA ARG A 114 5.98 -5.01 -11.73
C ARG A 114 7.08 -3.96 -11.97
N GLY A 115 8.22 -4.09 -11.29
CA GLY A 115 9.37 -3.21 -11.49
C GLY A 115 9.91 -3.28 -12.93
N ALA A 116 10.03 -4.49 -13.48
CA ALA A 116 10.48 -4.70 -14.85
C ALA A 116 9.51 -4.08 -15.88
N PHE A 117 8.20 -4.26 -15.71
CA PHE A 117 7.19 -3.67 -16.59
C PHE A 117 7.14 -2.14 -16.48
N ILE A 118 7.32 -1.57 -15.29
CA ILE A 118 7.42 -0.11 -15.12
C ILE A 118 8.66 0.43 -15.82
N ALA A 119 9.82 -0.21 -15.63
CA ALA A 119 11.05 0.19 -16.28
C ALA A 119 10.94 0.09 -17.81
N ALA A 120 10.47 -1.05 -18.32
CA ALA A 120 10.25 -1.26 -19.75
C ALA A 120 9.21 -0.29 -20.33
N GLY A 121 8.08 -0.10 -19.64
CA GLY A 121 7.02 0.83 -20.03
C GLY A 121 7.49 2.28 -20.06
N SER A 122 8.33 2.70 -19.11
CA SER A 122 8.90 4.06 -19.10
C SER A 122 9.77 4.34 -20.33
N VAL A 123 10.55 3.34 -20.77
CA VAL A 123 11.38 3.43 -21.98
C VAL A 123 10.52 3.41 -23.26
N LEU A 124 9.45 2.61 -23.26
CA LEU A 124 8.50 2.52 -24.37
C LEU A 124 7.72 3.83 -24.58
N ILE A 125 7.22 4.44 -23.50
CA ILE A 125 6.52 5.73 -23.51
C ILE A 125 7.46 6.86 -23.97
N ALA A 126 8.73 6.83 -23.56
CA ALA A 126 9.74 7.79 -24.00
C ALA A 126 10.05 7.71 -25.51
N SER A 127 9.80 6.55 -26.13
CA SER A 127 10.10 6.30 -27.56
C SER A 127 8.88 6.45 -28.48
N PHE A 128 7.66 6.19 -27.98
CA PHE A 128 6.43 6.23 -28.78
C PHE A 128 5.26 6.87 -28.01
N SER A 129 5.04 8.16 -28.24
CA SER A 129 3.87 8.92 -27.75
C SER A 129 2.52 8.43 -28.31
N TRP A 130 2.54 7.64 -29.40
CA TRP A 130 1.36 7.03 -30.02
C TRP A 130 0.67 5.99 -29.12
N ILE A 131 1.39 5.32 -28.22
CA ILE A 131 0.83 4.25 -27.38
C ILE A 131 -0.21 4.77 -26.36
N LEU A 132 -0.16 6.06 -26.02
CA LEU A 132 -1.16 6.73 -25.18
C LEU A 132 -2.53 6.87 -25.86
N TYR A 133 -2.60 6.80 -27.18
CA TYR A 133 -3.88 6.86 -27.91
C TYR A 133 -4.57 5.49 -28.03
N LEU A 134 -3.87 4.39 -27.75
CA LEU A 134 -4.40 3.04 -27.87
C LEU A 134 -4.87 2.45 -26.52
N PHE A 135 -4.56 3.13 -25.41
CA PHE A 135 -4.92 2.77 -24.03
C PHE A 135 -6.09 3.60 -23.52
#